data_AF-A0A966U2B5-F1
#
_entry.id   AF-A0A966U2B5-F1
#
_cell.length_a   1.000
_cell.length_b   1.000
_cell.length_c   1.000
_cell.angle_alpha   90.00
_cell.angle_beta   90.00
_cell.angle_gamma   90.00
#
_symmetry.space_group_name_H-M   'P 1'
#
loop_
_entity.id
_entity.type
_entity.pdbx_description
1 polymer ?
#
loop_
_entity_poly.entity_id
_entity_poly.type
_entity_poly.pdbx_seq_one_letter_code
_entity_poly.pdbx_strand_id
1 'polypeptide(L)'
;LAARRDAGALLPCRIAAHDHARGLTRLDFPGGSFAVPLRAEPLGSQARIRLRARDVAVATEPPRGISTQNVLAAQLVSVDAKADAPEVFLQLALGPSIILARVTRDSIARLGLRPGQSIWAVIKAVTFDHAMPPP
;
A
#
# COMPACT_ATOMS: atom_id res chain seq x y z
N LEU A 1 -13.06 -18.97 1.80
CA LEU A 1 -13.45 -17.75 1.05
C LEU A 1 -13.30 -16.45 1.88
N ALA A 2 -13.64 -16.42 3.17
CA ALA A 2 -13.49 -15.23 4.03
C ALA A 2 -12.02 -14.80 4.30
N ALA A 3 -11.09 -15.75 4.49
CA ALA A 3 -9.69 -15.46 4.81
C ALA A 3 -8.91 -14.64 3.75
N ARG A 4 -9.39 -14.60 2.49
CA ARG A 4 -8.74 -13.86 1.39
C ARG A 4 -9.25 -12.42 1.21
N ARG A 5 -10.42 -12.06 1.76
CA ARG A 5 -11.02 -10.72 1.59
C ARG A 5 -10.31 -9.64 2.43
N ASP A 6 -9.70 -10.04 3.54
CA ASP A 6 -8.90 -9.16 4.40
C ASP A 6 -7.39 -9.35 4.23
N ALA A 7 -6.96 -10.08 3.20
CA ALA A 7 -5.54 -10.20 2.86
C ALA A 7 -4.94 -8.81 2.64
N GLY A 8 -3.82 -8.55 3.31
CA GLY A 8 -3.18 -7.25 3.35
C GLY A 8 -1.85 -7.32 4.09
N ALA A 9 -1.15 -6.19 4.09
CA ALA A 9 0.10 -6.03 4.83
C ALA A 9 -0.12 -5.16 6.06
N LEU A 10 0.56 -5.52 7.15
CA LEU A 10 0.72 -4.66 8.32
C LEU A 10 2.10 -4.04 8.27
N LEU A 11 2.16 -2.71 8.26
CA LEU A 11 3.43 -1.99 8.21
C LEU A 11 3.63 -1.21 9.51
N PRO A 12 4.73 -1.44 10.24
CA PRO A 12 5.15 -0.53 11.29
C PRO A 12 5.56 0.80 10.68
N CYS A 13 5.18 1.89 11.33
CA CYS A 13 5.45 3.23 10.85
C CYS A 13 5.59 4.20 12.03
N ARG A 14 6.13 5.39 11.75
CA ARG A 14 6.29 6.45 12.74
C ARG A 14 5.66 7.73 12.23
N ILE A 15 5.00 8.46 13.11
CA ILE A 15 4.53 9.82 12.80
C ILE A 15 5.75 10.72 12.59
N ALA A 16 5.89 11.24 11.37
CA ALA A 16 7.07 11.97 10.94
C ALA A 16 6.83 13.47 10.79
N ALA A 17 5.61 13.87 10.43
CA ALA A 17 5.22 15.27 10.31
C ALA A 17 3.70 15.43 10.35
N HIS A 18 3.24 16.62 10.72
CA HIS A 18 1.87 17.08 10.50
C HIS A 18 1.90 18.28 9.56
N ASP A 19 1.05 18.23 8.54
CA ASP A 19 0.77 19.34 7.65
C ASP A 19 -0.66 19.83 7.94
N HIS A 20 -0.76 20.80 8.85
CA HIS A 20 -2.04 21.36 9.27
C HIS A 20 -2.73 22.15 8.15
N ALA A 21 -1.96 22.80 7.28
CA ALA A 21 -2.53 23.55 6.16
C ALA A 21 -3.27 22.64 5.17
N ARG A 22 -2.78 21.41 5.00
CA ARG A 22 -3.38 20.40 4.11
C ARG A 22 -4.27 19.40 4.83
N GLY A 23 -4.30 19.43 6.17
CA GLY A 23 -5.03 18.46 6.98
C GLY A 23 -4.47 17.05 6.86
N LEU A 24 -3.13 16.89 6.82
CA LEU A 24 -2.47 15.61 6.62
C LEU A 24 -1.45 15.29 7.72
N THR A 25 -1.24 14.00 7.97
CA THR A 25 -0.11 13.48 8.74
C THR A 25 0.76 12.63 7.82
N ARG A 26 2.08 12.77 7.93
CA ARG A 26 3.06 11.90 7.27
C ARG A 26 3.49 10.77 8.20
N LEU A 27 3.40 9.55 7.71
CA LEU A 27 3.87 8.34 8.37
C LEU A 27 5.09 7.80 7.62
N ASP A 28 6.24 7.72 8.26
CA ASP A 28 7.42 7.10 7.67
C ASP A 28 7.44 5.61 8.00
N PHE A 29 7.82 4.78 7.03
CA PHE A 29 7.99 3.34 7.18
C PHE A 29 9.22 2.87 6.38
N PRO A 30 9.73 1.65 6.60
CA PRO A 30 10.83 1.11 5.81
C PRO A 30 10.41 0.93 4.33
N GLY A 31 10.66 1.92 3.48
CA GLY A 31 10.21 1.91 2.08
C GLY A 31 9.59 3.20 1.58
N GLY A 32 9.40 4.19 2.44
CA GLY A 32 8.93 5.52 2.06
C GLY A 32 8.06 6.16 3.13
N SER A 33 7.07 6.93 2.68
CA SER A 33 6.13 7.59 3.57
C SER A 33 4.70 7.51 3.02
N PHE A 34 3.72 7.48 3.92
CA PHE A 34 2.31 7.64 3.60
C PHE A 34 1.80 9.01 4.09
N ALA A 35 0.96 9.65 3.30
CA ALA A 35 0.12 10.76 3.72
C ALA A 35 -1.26 10.22 4.11
N VAL A 36 -1.71 10.56 5.31
CA VAL A 36 -3.03 10.17 5.86
C VAL A 36 -3.77 11.41 6.35
N PRO A 37 -5.10 11.35 6.56
CA PRO A 37 -5.82 12.44 7.20
C PRO A 37 -5.18 12.82 8.54
N LEU A 38 -5.23 14.11 8.89
CA LEU A 38 -4.61 14.66 10.09
C LEU A 38 -4.91 13.81 11.33
N ARG A 39 -3.87 13.55 12.09
CA ARG A 39 -3.85 12.73 13.30
C ARG A 39 -3.48 13.58 14.51
N ALA A 40 -3.96 13.18 15.68
CA ALA A 40 -3.70 13.90 16.93
C ALA A 40 -2.46 13.38 17.67
N GLU A 41 -2.02 12.16 17.34
CA GLU A 41 -0.86 11.53 17.95
C GLU A 41 0.43 12.34 17.69
N PRO A 42 1.31 12.53 18.69
CA PRO A 42 2.52 13.34 18.55
C PRO A 42 3.50 12.87 17.47
N LEU A 43 4.37 13.79 17.04
CA LEU A 43 5.54 13.44 16.23
C LEU A 43 6.43 12.42 16.96
N GLY A 44 6.94 11.44 16.22
CA GLY A 44 7.75 10.36 16.75
C GLY A 44 6.95 9.17 17.30
N SER A 45 5.63 9.29 17.48
CA SER A 45 4.80 8.18 17.93
C SER A 45 4.87 7.00 16.95
N GLN A 46 4.95 5.80 17.51
CA GLN A 46 4.86 4.55 16.76
C GLN A 46 3.42 4.30 16.36
N ALA A 47 3.24 3.83 15.13
CA ALA A 47 1.96 3.47 14.58
C ALA A 47 2.10 2.18 13.77
N ARG A 48 0.97 1.52 13.55
CA ARG A 48 0.88 0.42 12.59
C ARG A 48 -0.27 0.72 11.66
N ILE A 49 -0.04 0.53 10.37
CA ILE A 49 -1.09 0.63 9.36
C ILE A 49 -1.34 -0.72 8.73
N ARG A 50 -2.58 -0.92 8.33
CA ARG A 50 -3.02 -2.05 7.51
C ARG A 50 -3.34 -1.56 6.11
N LEU A 51 -2.69 -2.18 5.13
CA LEU A 51 -2.95 -2.02 3.71
C LEU A 51 -3.66 -3.26 3.19
N ARG A 52 -4.95 -3.14 2.89
CA ARG A 52 -5.68 -4.27 2.28
C ARG A 52 -5.30 -4.36 0.81
N ALA A 53 -5.15 -5.58 0.30
CA ALA A 53 -4.73 -5.80 -1.08
C ALA A 53 -5.66 -5.13 -2.12
N ARG A 54 -6.96 -5.01 -1.79
CA ARG A 54 -7.96 -4.36 -2.63
C ARG A 54 -7.83 -2.83 -2.71
N ASP A 55 -7.16 -2.23 -1.73
CA ASP A 55 -6.99 -0.77 -1.63
C ASP A 55 -5.70 -0.31 -2.34
N VAL A 56 -4.96 -1.26 -2.94
CA VAL A 56 -3.74 -1.02 -3.70
C VAL A 56 -4.01 -1.30 -5.18
N ALA A 57 -3.98 -0.26 -6.00
CA ALA A 57 -3.93 -0.38 -7.45
C ALA A 57 -2.47 -0.36 -7.95
N VAL A 58 -2.26 -0.81 -9.17
CA VAL A 58 -0.94 -0.81 -9.83
C VAL A 58 -0.99 -0.03 -11.12
N ALA A 59 0.09 0.68 -11.43
CA ALA A 59 0.30 1.37 -12.69
C ALA A 59 1.72 1.10 -13.21
N THR A 60 1.88 1.01 -14.52
CA THR A 60 3.19 0.83 -15.17
C THR A 60 3.91 2.16 -15.43
N GLU A 61 3.19 3.27 -15.26
CA GLU A 61 3.68 4.64 -15.38
C GLU A 61 3.23 5.46 -14.17
N PRO A 62 3.91 6.58 -13.85
CA PRO A 62 3.49 7.45 -12.76
C PRO A 62 2.08 8.00 -13.04
N PRO A 63 1.06 7.68 -12.23
CA PRO A 63 -0.30 8.14 -12.45
C PRO A 63 -0.42 9.66 -12.27
N ARG A 64 -1.29 10.29 -13.06
CA ARG A 64 -1.62 11.72 -12.98
C ARG A 64 -3.11 11.91 -12.76
N GLY A 65 -3.49 13.01 -12.12
CA GLY A 65 -4.91 13.39 -11.96
C GLY A 65 -5.72 12.44 -11.07
N ILE A 66 -5.12 11.87 -10.02
CA ILE A 66 -5.78 10.96 -9.08
C ILE A 66 -5.98 11.62 -7.72
N SER A 67 -7.00 11.18 -6.98
CA SER A 67 -7.36 11.75 -5.67
C SER A 67 -6.44 11.35 -4.53
N THR A 68 -5.75 10.22 -4.64
CA THR A 68 -4.78 9.77 -3.63
C THR A 68 -3.38 10.30 -3.94
N GLN A 69 -2.66 10.66 -2.87
CA GLN A 69 -1.27 11.10 -2.93
C GLN A 69 -0.29 9.98 -2.61
N ASN A 70 -0.79 8.84 -2.15
CA ASN A 70 0.04 7.69 -1.78
C ASN A 70 0.38 6.89 -3.03
N VAL A 71 1.36 7.39 -3.77
CA VAL A 71 1.89 6.79 -5.00
C VAL A 71 3.35 6.48 -4.77
N LEU A 72 3.68 5.20 -4.71
CA LEU A 72 5.01 4.73 -4.34
C LEU A 72 5.60 3.87 -5.47
N ALA A 73 6.87 4.11 -5.79
CA ALA A 73 7.62 3.23 -6.66
C ALA A 73 7.73 1.84 -6.01
N ALA A 74 7.48 0.80 -6.79
CA ALA A 74 7.44 -0.57 -6.32
C ALA A 74 8.11 -1.52 -7.32
N GLN A 75 8.60 -2.64 -6.82
CA GLN A 75 8.97 -3.77 -7.66
C GLN A 75 7.92 -4.89 -7.53
N LEU A 76 7.43 -5.40 -8.64
CA LEU A 76 6.58 -6.59 -8.65
C LEU A 76 7.43 -7.82 -8.31
N VAL A 77 7.20 -8.43 -7.15
CA VAL A 77 7.99 -9.59 -6.66
C VAL A 77 7.40 -10.89 -7.19
N SER A 78 6.09 -11.08 -7.08
CA SER A 78 5.43 -12.31 -7.48
C SER A 78 3.98 -12.09 -7.89
N VAL A 79 3.47 -13.04 -8.67
CA VAL A 79 2.09 -13.08 -9.17
C VAL A 79 1.48 -14.42 -8.74
N ASP A 80 0.60 -14.42 -7.74
CA ASP A 80 -0.12 -15.62 -7.30
C ASP A 80 -1.36 -15.85 -8.17
N ALA A 81 -1.11 -16.31 -9.40
CA ALA A 81 -2.14 -16.67 -10.35
C ALA A 81 -2.58 -18.12 -10.10
N LYS A 82 -3.71 -18.31 -9.41
CA LYS A 82 -4.41 -19.60 -9.44
C LYS A 82 -5.10 -19.79 -10.78
N ALA A 83 -5.13 -21.02 -11.29
CA ALA A 83 -5.88 -21.36 -12.51
C ALA A 83 -7.34 -20.85 -12.39
N ASP A 84 -7.83 -20.20 -13.44
CA ASP A 84 -9.21 -19.69 -13.59
C ASP A 84 -9.72 -18.67 -12.55
N ALA A 85 -8.87 -18.19 -11.65
CA ALA A 85 -9.25 -17.10 -10.76
C ALA A 85 -9.40 -15.77 -11.54
N PRO A 86 -10.51 -15.03 -11.40
CA PRO A 86 -10.72 -13.73 -12.05
C PRO A 86 -9.86 -12.63 -11.42
N GLU A 87 -9.46 -12.83 -10.16
CA GLU A 87 -8.59 -11.94 -9.40
C GLU A 87 -7.30 -12.64 -9.01
N VAL A 88 -6.21 -11.89 -9.04
CA VAL A 88 -4.85 -12.34 -8.82
C VAL A 88 -4.22 -11.49 -7.73
N PHE A 89 -3.49 -12.12 -6.82
CA PHE A 89 -2.71 -11.40 -5.82
C PHE A 89 -1.30 -11.15 -6.33
N LEU A 90 -0.81 -9.93 -6.10
CA LEU A 90 0.54 -9.51 -6.38
C LEU A 90 1.26 -9.25 -5.06
N GLN A 91 2.52 -9.67 -4.96
CA GLN A 91 3.43 -9.16 -3.93
C GLN A 91 4.26 -8.03 -4.53
N LEU A 92 4.27 -6.89 -3.86
CA LEU A 92 5.00 -5.71 -4.29
C LEU A 92 6.02 -5.33 -3.22
N ALA A 93 7.25 -5.07 -3.61
CA ALA A 93 8.28 -4.52 -2.74
C ALA A 93 8.28 -2.98 -2.81
N LEU A 94 8.16 -2.34 -1.64
CA LEU A 94 8.37 -0.91 -1.41
C LEU A 94 9.65 -0.78 -0.59
N GLY A 95 10.80 -0.66 -1.27
CA GLY A 95 12.10 -0.84 -0.62
C GLY A 95 12.15 -2.20 0.11
N PRO A 96 12.43 -2.25 1.43
CA PRO A 96 12.47 -3.49 2.19
C PRO A 96 11.08 -4.02 2.62
N SER A 97 10.01 -3.24 2.47
CA SER A 97 8.65 -3.66 2.87
C SER A 97 7.92 -4.40 1.75
N ILE A 98 7.16 -5.43 2.11
CA ILE A 98 6.27 -6.15 1.18
C ILE A 98 4.83 -5.74 1.43
N ILE A 99 4.12 -5.38 0.36
CA ILE A 99 2.68 -5.17 0.37
C ILE A 99 1.99 -6.13 -0.61
N LEU A 100 0.67 -6.24 -0.47
CA LEU A 100 -0.15 -7.01 -1.40
C LEU A 100 -1.00 -6.06 -2.24
N ALA A 101 -1.18 -6.41 -3.51
CA ALA A 101 -2.23 -5.84 -4.35
C ALA A 101 -3.12 -6.97 -4.87
N ARG A 102 -4.40 -6.70 -5.06
CA ARG A 102 -5.35 -7.63 -5.67
C ARG A 102 -5.91 -6.98 -6.92
N VAL A 103 -5.60 -7.57 -8.07
CA VAL A 103 -5.94 -7.03 -9.38
C VAL A 103 -6.73 -8.06 -10.19
N THR A 104 -7.38 -7.63 -11.27
CA THR A 104 -8.02 -8.57 -12.19
C THR A 104 -6.97 -9.29 -13.05
N ARG A 105 -7.27 -10.51 -13.48
CA ARG A 105 -6.45 -11.23 -14.48
C ARG A 105 -6.29 -10.41 -15.76
N ASP A 106 -7.36 -9.74 -16.18
CA ASP A 106 -7.34 -8.81 -17.31
C ASP A 106 -6.31 -7.67 -17.12
N SER A 107 -6.20 -7.11 -15.91
CA SER A 107 -5.18 -6.10 -15.61
C SER A 107 -3.76 -6.64 -15.74
N ILE A 108 -3.51 -7.90 -15.35
CA ILE A 108 -2.20 -8.55 -15.54
C ILE A 108 -1.84 -8.60 -17.02
N ALA A 109 -2.77 -9.06 -17.86
CA ALA A 109 -2.55 -9.18 -19.30
C ALA A 109 -2.39 -7.81 -19.98
N ARG A 110 -3.33 -6.88 -19.74
CA ARG A 110 -3.33 -5.54 -20.37
C ARG A 110 -2.09 -4.73 -20.00
N LEU A 111 -1.61 -4.84 -18.76
CA LEU A 111 -0.43 -4.09 -18.28
C LEU A 111 0.88 -4.87 -18.44
N GLY A 112 0.81 -6.11 -18.97
CA GLY A 112 1.95 -7.00 -19.14
C GLY A 112 2.72 -7.22 -17.84
N LEU A 113 2.03 -7.40 -16.71
CA LEU A 113 2.66 -7.47 -15.39
C LEU A 113 3.44 -8.77 -15.21
N ARG A 114 4.73 -8.65 -14.86
CA ARG A 114 5.63 -9.77 -14.62
C ARG A 114 6.57 -9.51 -13.43
N PRO A 115 6.95 -10.56 -12.66
CA PRO A 115 7.97 -10.45 -11.62
C PRO A 115 9.24 -9.73 -12.10
N GLY A 116 9.84 -8.94 -11.22
CA GLY A 116 11.01 -8.10 -11.48
C GLY A 116 10.69 -6.71 -12.04
N GLN A 117 9.48 -6.48 -12.56
CA GLN A 117 9.10 -5.20 -13.17
C GLN A 117 9.02 -4.06 -12.16
N SER A 118 9.60 -2.90 -12.49
CA SER A 118 9.37 -1.63 -11.80
C SER A 118 8.00 -1.07 -12.17
N ILE A 119 7.17 -0.81 -11.16
CA ILE A 119 5.80 -0.31 -11.29
C ILE A 119 5.52 0.74 -10.21
N TRP A 120 4.29 1.26 -10.20
CA TRP A 120 3.80 2.18 -9.19
C TRP A 120 2.65 1.54 -8.41
N ALA A 121 2.77 1.51 -7.09
CA ALA A 121 1.67 1.19 -6.19
C ALA A 121 0.87 2.46 -5.92
N VAL A 122 -0.44 2.40 -6.14
CA VAL A 122 -1.39 3.51 -5.92
C VAL A 122 -2.32 3.12 -4.79
N ILE A 123 -2.07 3.67 -3.60
CA ILE A 123 -2.73 3.26 -2.36
C ILE A 123 -3.90 4.20 -2.09
N LYS A 124 -5.12 3.68 -2.18
CA LYS A 124 -6.35 4.46 -2.02
C LYS A 124 -6.72 4.67 -0.55
N ALA A 125 -6.45 3.68 0.28
CA ALA A 125 -6.80 3.73 1.69
C ALA A 125 -5.75 3.00 2.52
N VAL A 126 -5.49 3.54 3.71
CA VAL A 126 -4.74 2.87 4.77
C VAL A 126 -5.61 2.88 6.02
N THR A 127 -5.61 1.78 6.76
CA THR A 127 -6.34 1.71 8.04
C THR A 127 -5.33 1.78 9.17
N PHE A 128 -5.51 2.67 10.13
CA PHE A 128 -4.73 2.62 11.36
C PHE A 128 -5.12 1.39 12.16
N ASP A 129 -4.13 0.60 12.53
CA ASP A 129 -4.29 -0.53 13.42
C ASP A 129 -3.95 -0.06 14.84
N HIS A 130 -4.99 0.21 15.64
CA HIS A 130 -4.81 0.59 17.04
C HIS A 130 -4.43 -0.64 17.86
N ALA A 131 -3.14 -1.00 17.85
CA ALA A 131 -2.58 -1.95 18.81
C ALA A 131 -1.05 -1.79 18.96
N MET A 132 -0.63 -0.93 19.91
CA MET A 132 0.03 -1.34 21.16
C MET A 132 0.20 -0.09 22.06
N PRO A 133 -0.22 -0.09 23.33
CA PRO A 133 0.30 0.89 24.28
C PRO A 133 1.82 0.71 24.41
N PRO A 134 2.59 1.75 24.76
CA PRO A 134 4.02 1.58 25.05
C PRO A 134 4.21 0.54 26.16
N PRO A 135 5.35 -0.20 26.17
CA PRO A 135 5.70 -1.06 27.29
C PRO A 135 5.82 -0.29 28.60
#